data_AF-A0A1H7L3L1-F1
#
_entry.id   AF-A0A1H7L3L1-F1
#
_cell.length_a   1.000
_cell.length_b   1.000
_cell.length_c   1.000
_cell.angle_alpha   90.00
_cell.angle_beta   90.00
_cell.angle_gamma   90.00
#
_symmetry.space_group_name_H-M   'P 1'
#
loop_
_entity.id
_entity.type
_entity.pdbx_description
1 polymer ?
#
loop_
_entity_poly.entity_id
_entity_poly.type
_entity_poly.pdbx_seq_one_letter_code
_entity_poly.pdbx_strand_id
1 'polypeptide(L)'
;MGYSEMKCPHCGKMNRESCNAWMYGSPIRTCKKCGDKYLDRRYREPAVQGFDQRTTDANLYKTVSIICGAVLVLVYFWYRFTTQNYGYYTNYQVAFLIMLPLALVGCLIQFFRIKSGAMDKANAKYLAESEERMKDRQYVADLIANGYKVPEKYLDNGGNDG
;
A
#
# COMPACT_ATOMS: atom_id res chain seq x y z
N MET A 1 2.42 -13.78 -6.19
CA MET A 1 3.42 -12.67 -6.28
C MET A 1 3.11 -11.90 -7.55
N GLY A 2 3.10 -10.58 -7.49
CA GLY A 2 2.85 -9.73 -8.66
C GLY A 2 4.13 -9.49 -9.45
N TYR A 3 3.98 -8.92 -10.64
CA TYR A 3 5.10 -8.38 -11.41
C TYR A 3 4.87 -6.90 -11.66
N SER A 4 5.92 -6.10 -11.51
CA SER A 4 5.96 -4.74 -12.01
C SER A 4 6.72 -4.75 -13.33
N GLU A 5 6.23 -3.96 -14.28
CA GLU A 5 6.91 -3.70 -15.53
C GLU A 5 7.17 -2.20 -15.63
N MET A 6 8.41 -1.83 -15.96
CA MET A 6 8.80 -0.46 -16.26
C MET A 6 9.64 -0.43 -17.52
N LYS A 7 9.40 0.57 -18.38
CA LYS A 7 10.31 0.86 -19.48
C LYS A 7 11.58 1.50 -18.90
N CYS A 8 12.74 0.89 -19.13
CA CYS A 8 14.01 1.45 -18.69
C CYS A 8 14.26 2.79 -19.40
N PRO A 9 14.59 3.88 -18.67
CA PRO A 9 14.84 5.18 -19.28
C PRO A 9 16.12 5.21 -20.13
N HIS A 10 17.08 4.31 -19.85
CA HIS A 10 18.37 4.27 -20.55
C HIS A 10 18.30 3.48 -21.87
N CYS A 11 17.77 2.25 -21.84
CA CYS A 11 17.75 1.37 -23.02
C CYS A 11 16.37 1.21 -23.68
N GLY A 12 15.31 1.79 -23.09
CA GLY A 12 13.95 1.70 -23.62
C GLY A 12 13.30 0.31 -23.56
N LYS A 13 13.98 -0.72 -23.06
CA LYS A 13 13.44 -2.08 -22.93
C LYS A 13 12.61 -2.22 -21.65
N MET A 14 11.61 -3.12 -21.67
CA MET A 14 10.82 -3.43 -20.48
C MET A 14 11.66 -4.23 -19.48
N ASN A 15 11.76 -3.72 -18.25
CA ASN A 15 12.32 -4.43 -17.11
C ASN A 15 11.16 -5.00 -16.28
N ARG A 16 11.13 -6.33 -16.16
CA ARG A 16 10.10 -7.06 -15.41
C ARG A 16 10.67 -7.61 -14.12
N GLU A 17 10.03 -7.27 -13.01
CA GLU A 17 10.51 -7.58 -11.67
C GLU A 17 9.38 -8.08 -10.79
N SER A 18 9.68 -9.00 -9.89
CA SER A 18 8.71 -9.43 -8.89
C SER A 18 8.43 -8.29 -7.92
N CYS A 19 7.17 -8.11 -7.57
CA CYS A 19 6.76 -7.13 -6.58
C CYS A 19 5.74 -7.72 -5.60
N ASN A 20 5.76 -7.21 -4.37
CA ASN A 20 4.64 -7.40 -3.46
C ASN A 20 3.47 -6.49 -3.87
N ALA A 21 2.31 -6.67 -3.23
CA ALA A 21 1.09 -5.92 -3.55
C ALA A 21 1.21 -4.40 -3.32
N TRP A 22 2.20 -3.96 -2.54
CA TRP A 22 2.40 -2.56 -2.14
C TRP A 22 3.67 -1.93 -2.72
N MET A 23 4.37 -2.67 -3.58
CA MET A 23 5.66 -2.31 -4.15
C MET A 23 6.70 -1.84 -3.11
N TYR A 24 6.71 -2.43 -1.91
CA TYR A 24 7.74 -2.11 -0.91
C TYR A 24 9.10 -2.65 -1.34
N GLY A 25 10.14 -1.82 -1.26
CA GLY A 25 11.51 -2.16 -1.61
C GLY A 25 12.31 -0.94 -2.08
N SER A 26 13.51 -1.21 -2.62
CA SER A 26 14.37 -0.17 -3.19
C SER A 26 13.72 0.50 -4.40
N PRO A 27 13.57 1.85 -4.42
CA PRO A 27 13.19 2.59 -5.61
C PRO A 27 14.32 2.69 -6.64
N ILE A 28 15.57 2.45 -6.26
CA ILE A 28 16.68 2.36 -7.20
C ILE A 28 16.73 0.92 -7.73
N ARG A 29 16.45 0.75 -9.02
CA ARG A 29 16.35 -0.54 -9.69
C ARG A 29 17.46 -0.68 -10.72
N THR A 30 17.90 -1.91 -10.96
CA THR A 30 18.89 -2.21 -11.98
C THR A 30 18.21 -2.86 -13.17
N CYS A 31 18.39 -2.30 -14.36
CA CYS A 31 17.81 -2.88 -15.57
C CYS A 31 18.47 -4.21 -15.90
N LYS A 32 17.70 -5.31 -15.98
CA LYS A 32 18.22 -6.64 -16.39
C LYS A 32 18.73 -6.71 -17.82
N LYS A 33 18.49 -5.68 -18.65
CA LYS A 33 18.85 -5.67 -20.07
C LYS A 33 20.11 -4.87 -20.37
N CYS A 34 20.29 -3.71 -19.73
CA CYS A 34 21.49 -2.87 -19.93
C CYS A 34 22.40 -2.81 -18.70
N GLY A 35 21.95 -3.25 -17.52
CA GLY A 35 22.72 -3.20 -16.28
C GLY A 35 22.69 -1.83 -15.58
N ASP A 36 22.14 -0.79 -16.21
CA ASP A 36 22.10 0.54 -15.60
C ASP A 36 21.09 0.64 -14.46
N LYS A 37 21.45 1.45 -13.46
CA LYS A 37 20.55 1.85 -12.39
C LYS A 37 19.60 2.94 -12.87
N TYR A 38 18.34 2.85 -12.46
CA TYR A 38 17.32 3.86 -12.70
C TYR A 38 16.35 3.95 -11.52
N LEU A 39 15.63 5.07 -11.43
CA LEU A 39 14.67 5.31 -10.36
C LEU A 39 13.26 4.87 -10.78
N ASP A 40 12.64 3.98 -10.01
CA ASP A 40 11.22 3.63 -10.09
C ASP A 40 10.49 4.15 -8.84
N ARG A 41 9.85 5.31 -8.98
CA ARG A 41 9.12 5.98 -7.88
C ARG A 41 7.87 5.25 -7.41
N ARG A 42 7.44 4.20 -8.12
CA ARG A 42 6.31 3.36 -7.67
C ARG A 42 6.70 2.49 -6.49
N TYR A 43 7.99 2.15 -6.38
CA TYR A 43 8.50 1.45 -5.23
C TYR A 43 8.66 2.40 -4.05
N ARG A 44 8.19 1.95 -2.89
CA ARG A 44 8.25 2.70 -1.64
C ARG A 44 9.32 2.09 -0.75
N GLU A 45 10.27 2.90 -0.31
CA GLU A 45 11.32 2.47 0.64
C GLU A 45 10.77 2.57 2.08
N PRO A 46 10.50 1.46 2.77
CA PRO A 46 9.81 1.49 4.06
C PRO A 46 10.54 2.26 5.16
N ALA A 47 11.88 2.17 5.24
CA ALA A 47 12.65 2.87 6.26
C ALA A 47 12.66 4.40 6.10
N VAL A 48 12.38 4.89 4.88
CA VAL A 48 12.41 6.32 4.54
C VAL A 48 11.00 6.90 4.49
N GLN A 49 10.07 6.22 3.82
CA GLN A 49 8.74 6.72 3.51
C GLN A 49 7.63 6.09 4.36
N GLY A 50 8.00 5.15 5.25
CA GLY A 50 7.04 4.36 6.02
C GLY A 50 6.24 3.38 5.15
N PHE A 51 5.20 2.81 5.75
CA PHE A 51 4.28 1.90 5.10
C PHE A 51 3.03 2.63 4.58
N ASP A 52 2.34 2.02 3.61
CA ASP A 52 1.07 2.52 3.10
C ASP A 52 0.00 2.55 4.20
N GLN A 53 -0.76 3.63 4.26
CA GLN A 53 -1.83 3.84 5.26
C GLN A 53 -2.86 2.70 5.25
N ARG A 54 -3.11 2.07 4.10
CA ARG A 54 -4.03 0.93 3.98
C ARG A 54 -3.53 -0.31 4.72
N THR A 55 -2.27 -0.34 5.12
CA THR A 55 -1.66 -1.45 5.88
C THR A 55 -1.46 -1.16 7.35
N THR A 56 -1.55 0.12 7.77
CA THR A 56 -1.22 0.55 9.14
C THR A 56 -2.35 1.31 9.84
N ASP A 57 -3.25 1.95 9.11
CA ASP A 57 -4.31 2.78 9.71
C ASP A 57 -5.60 1.97 9.93
N ALA A 58 -5.77 1.46 11.15
CA ALA A 58 -7.01 0.81 11.57
C ALA A 58 -8.20 1.78 11.64
N ASN A 59 -7.97 3.07 11.93
CA ASN A 59 -9.05 4.04 12.08
C ASN A 59 -9.70 4.38 10.73
N LEU A 60 -8.95 4.29 9.63
CA LEU A 60 -9.50 4.40 8.28
C LEU A 60 -10.55 3.31 8.04
N TYR A 61 -10.21 2.03 8.28
CA TYR A 61 -11.16 0.93 8.06
C TYR A 61 -12.34 0.96 9.03
N LYS A 62 -12.14 1.43 10.27
CA LYS A 62 -13.23 1.67 11.22
C LYS A 62 -14.21 2.71 10.69
N THR A 63 -13.70 3.86 10.25
CA THR A 63 -14.51 4.97 9.72
C THR A 63 -15.28 4.53 8.48
N VAL A 64 -14.62 3.87 7.54
CA VAL A 64 -15.25 3.34 6.32
C VAL A 64 -16.32 2.30 6.67
N SER A 65 -16.07 1.41 7.63
CA SER A 65 -17.06 0.41 8.06
C SER A 65 -18.32 1.05 8.65
N ILE A 66 -18.17 2.13 9.43
CA ILE A 66 -19.30 2.89 9.99
C ILE A 66 -20.11 3.53 8.86
N ILE A 67 -19.44 4.17 7.90
CA ILE A 67 -20.10 4.80 6.74
C ILE A 67 -20.85 3.76 5.91
N CYS A 68 -20.19 2.65 5.55
CA CYS A 68 -20.83 1.56 4.81
C CYS A 68 -22.03 0.97 5.56
N GLY A 69 -21.93 0.81 6.88
CA GLY A 69 -23.03 0.35 7.73
C GLY A 69 -24.21 1.31 7.73
N ALA A 70 -23.96 2.62 7.88
CA ALA A 70 -24.99 3.64 7.83
C ALA A 70 -25.70 3.68 6.46
N VAL A 71 -24.93 3.62 5.37
CA VAL A 71 -25.49 3.59 4.01
C VAL A 71 -26.30 2.31 3.77
N LEU A 72 -25.85 1.16 4.26
CA LEU A 72 -26.59 -0.10 4.15
C LEU A 72 -27.96 0.00 4.83
N VAL A 73 -28.02 0.58 6.03
CA VAL A 73 -29.28 0.80 6.75
C VAL A 73 -30.20 1.72 5.95
N LEU A 74 -29.68 2.83 5.40
CA LEU A 74 -30.45 3.75 4.57
C LEU A 74 -31.00 3.07 3.31
N VAL A 75 -30.18 2.29 2.62
CA VAL A 75 -30.59 1.54 1.42
C VAL A 75 -31.66 0.50 1.77
N TYR A 76 -31.54 -0.18 2.92
CA TYR A 76 -32.55 -1.11 3.39
C TYR A 76 -33.90 -0.43 3.62
N PHE A 77 -33.92 0.71 4.32
CA PHE A 77 -35.15 1.48 4.51
C PHE A 77 -35.71 1.99 3.19
N TRP A 78 -34.86 2.46 2.28
CA TRP A 78 -35.30 2.89 0.96
C TRP A 78 -35.93 1.76 0.13
N TYR A 79 -35.31 0.57 0.15
CA TYR A 79 -35.85 -0.64 -0.49
C TYR A 79 -37.20 -1.05 0.11
N ARG A 80 -37.33 -1.06 1.43
CA ARG A 80 -38.58 -1.39 2.12
C ARG A 80 -39.68 -0.38 1.80
N PHE A 81 -39.36 0.92 1.85
CA PHE A 81 -40.30 2.00 1.54
C PHE A 81 -40.80 1.93 0.10
N THR A 82 -39.91 1.71 -0.87
CA THR A 82 -40.28 1.63 -2.29
C THR A 82 -41.14 0.40 -2.58
N THR A 83 -40.77 -0.76 -2.04
CA THR A 83 -41.52 -2.01 -2.22
C THR A 83 -42.90 -1.94 -1.58
N GLN A 84 -43.03 -1.37 -0.36
CA GLN A 84 -44.31 -1.33 0.36
C GLN A 84 -45.28 -0.28 -0.18
N ASN A 85 -44.80 0.89 -0.59
CA ASN A 85 -45.68 1.99 -1.01
C ASN A 85 -45.97 1.98 -2.53
N TYR A 86 -45.02 1.49 -3.34
CA TYR A 86 -45.12 1.57 -4.80
C TYR A 86 -45.11 0.21 -5.50
N GLY A 87 -44.86 -0.89 -4.78
CA GLY A 87 -44.89 -2.25 -5.34
C GLY A 87 -43.75 -2.59 -6.30
N TYR A 88 -42.72 -1.74 -6.41
CA TYR A 88 -41.54 -1.98 -7.24
C TYR A 88 -40.24 -1.72 -6.48
N TYR A 89 -39.14 -2.27 -7.00
CA TYR A 89 -37.79 -1.96 -6.57
C TYR A 89 -36.88 -1.78 -7.80
N THR A 90 -35.72 -1.17 -7.59
CA THR A 90 -34.72 -0.94 -8.63
C THR A 90 -33.55 -1.91 -8.48
N ASN A 91 -32.91 -2.27 -9.61
CA ASN A 91 -31.73 -3.13 -9.60
C ASN A 91 -30.57 -2.56 -8.77
N TYR A 92 -30.46 -1.22 -8.69
CA TYR A 92 -29.45 -0.55 -7.87
C TYR A 92 -29.63 -0.82 -6.37
N GLN A 93 -30.87 -0.81 -5.87
CA GLN A 93 -31.15 -1.09 -4.46
C GLN A 93 -30.71 -2.51 -4.09
N VAL A 94 -31.04 -3.49 -4.92
CA VAL A 94 -30.63 -4.89 -4.72
C VAL A 94 -29.10 -5.03 -4.81
N ALA A 95 -28.47 -4.39 -5.80
CA ALA A 95 -27.02 -4.40 -5.94
C ALA A 95 -26.32 -3.81 -4.69
N PHE A 96 -26.80 -2.69 -4.17
CA PHE A 96 -26.25 -2.10 -2.95
C PHE A 96 -26.47 -2.99 -1.72
N LEU A 97 -27.63 -3.64 -1.60
CA LEU A 97 -27.91 -4.58 -0.50
C LEU A 97 -26.98 -5.80 -0.51
N ILE A 98 -26.42 -6.18 -1.65
CA ILE A 98 -25.45 -7.29 -1.77
C ILE A 98 -24.01 -6.79 -1.61
N MET A 99 -23.66 -5.68 -2.27
CA MET A 99 -22.28 -5.20 -2.33
C MET A 99 -21.82 -4.53 -1.03
N LEU A 100 -22.70 -3.80 -0.33
CA LEU A 100 -22.33 -3.11 0.91
C LEU A 100 -21.98 -4.07 2.06
N PRO A 101 -22.72 -5.19 2.31
CA PRO A 101 -22.30 -6.19 3.28
C PRO A 101 -20.96 -6.82 2.95
N LEU A 102 -20.69 -7.14 1.67
CA LEU A 102 -19.41 -7.69 1.24
C LEU A 102 -18.26 -6.71 1.50
N ALA A 103 -18.46 -5.43 1.15
CA ALA A 103 -17.49 -4.38 1.43
C ALA A 103 -17.25 -4.20 2.95
N LEU A 104 -18.31 -4.27 3.76
CA LEU A 104 -18.24 -4.14 5.22
C LEU A 104 -17.46 -5.31 5.85
N VAL A 105 -17.72 -6.55 5.42
CA VAL A 105 -16.95 -7.72 5.84
C VAL A 105 -15.46 -7.56 5.47
N GLY A 106 -15.17 -7.11 4.24
CA GLY A 106 -13.79 -6.84 3.81
C GLY A 106 -13.08 -5.79 4.67
N CYS A 107 -13.78 -4.70 5.01
CA CYS A 107 -13.23 -3.65 5.88
C CYS A 107 -12.99 -4.15 7.30
N LEU A 108 -13.91 -4.94 7.86
CA LEU A 108 -13.75 -5.54 9.20
C LEU A 108 -12.57 -6.51 9.25
N ILE A 109 -12.42 -7.39 8.25
CA ILE A 109 -11.27 -8.30 8.16
C ILE A 109 -9.98 -7.49 8.19
N GLN A 110 -9.88 -6.44 7.38
CA GLN A 110 -8.66 -5.62 7.32
C GLN A 110 -8.42 -4.85 8.62
N PHE A 111 -9.47 -4.33 9.26
CA PHE A 111 -9.40 -3.71 10.58
C PHE A 111 -8.81 -4.67 11.63
N PHE A 112 -9.32 -5.90 11.71
CA PHE A 112 -8.80 -6.90 12.64
C PHE A 112 -7.37 -7.31 12.31
N ARG A 113 -7.00 -7.43 11.03
CA ARG A 113 -5.62 -7.75 10.61
C ARG A 113 -4.60 -6.68 11.01
N ILE A 114 -4.99 -5.41 10.96
CA ILE A 114 -4.14 -4.30 11.41
C ILE A 114 -4.08 -4.31 12.93
N LYS A 115 -5.23 -4.36 13.62
CA LYS A 115 -5.29 -4.31 15.09
C LYS A 115 -4.63 -5.51 15.78
N SER A 116 -4.66 -6.69 15.16
CA SER A 116 -3.97 -7.89 15.65
C SER A 116 -2.46 -7.88 15.43
N GLY A 117 -1.90 -6.87 14.74
CA GLY A 117 -0.47 -6.80 14.41
C GLY A 117 -0.04 -7.79 13.32
N ALA A 118 -0.97 -8.51 12.68
CA ALA A 118 -0.64 -9.44 11.59
C ALA A 118 -0.03 -8.69 10.39
N MET A 119 -0.52 -7.47 10.12
CA MET A 119 0.06 -6.59 9.10
C MET A 119 1.45 -6.07 9.51
N ASP A 120 1.64 -5.72 10.78
CA ASP A 120 2.95 -5.27 11.28
C ASP A 120 4.00 -6.38 11.19
N LYS A 121 3.62 -7.62 11.51
CA LYS A 121 4.51 -8.78 11.34
C LYS A 121 4.89 -9.01 9.88
N ALA A 122 3.95 -8.83 8.94
CA ALA A 122 4.24 -8.93 7.51
C ALA A 122 5.14 -7.77 7.03
N ASN A 123 4.92 -6.57 7.57
CA ASN A 123 5.69 -5.36 7.25
C ASN A 123 7.10 -5.38 7.86
N ALA A 124 7.29 -6.05 9.00
CA ALA A 124 8.58 -6.15 9.69
C ALA A 124 9.67 -6.76 8.81
N LYS A 125 9.32 -7.74 7.95
CA LYS A 125 10.26 -8.31 6.97
C LYS A 125 10.77 -7.24 6.00
N TYR A 126 9.87 -6.44 5.43
CA TYR A 126 10.23 -5.38 4.49
C TYR A 126 10.98 -4.24 5.17
N LEU A 127 10.68 -3.96 6.45
CA LEU A 127 11.44 -2.99 7.24
C LEU A 127 12.87 -3.48 7.46
N ALA A 128 13.07 -4.73 7.88
CA ALA A 128 14.41 -5.28 8.09
C ALA A 128 15.25 -5.28 6.81
N GLU A 129 14.67 -5.71 5.68
CA GLU A 129 15.34 -5.66 4.36
C GLU A 129 15.67 -4.21 3.95
N SER A 130 14.82 -3.25 4.31
CA SER A 130 15.03 -1.82 4.07
C SER A 130 16.18 -1.29 4.92
N GLU A 131 16.15 -1.56 6.22
CA GLU A 131 17.20 -1.15 7.16
C GLU A 131 18.57 -1.73 6.82
N GLU A 132 18.61 -2.97 6.32
CA GLU A 132 19.86 -3.57 5.82
C GLU A 132 20.42 -2.81 4.61
N ARG A 133 19.56 -2.43 3.64
CA ARG A 133 20.00 -1.60 2.49
C ARG A 133 20.45 -0.21 2.92
N MET A 134 19.81 0.39 3.92
CA MET A 134 20.16 1.71 4.42
C MET A 134 21.52 1.75 5.15
N LYS A 135 22.15 0.60 5.42
CA LYS A 135 23.54 0.55 5.91
C LYS A 135 24.56 0.86 4.81
N ASP A 136 24.20 0.68 3.54
CA ASP A 136 25.06 1.02 2.40
C ASP A 136 25.07 2.53 2.19
N ARG A 137 26.25 3.14 2.41
CA ARG A 137 26.46 4.58 2.25
C ARG A 137 26.23 5.05 0.82
N GLN A 138 26.60 4.24 -0.17
CA GLN A 138 26.41 4.59 -1.58
C GLN A 138 24.92 4.59 -1.93
N TYR A 139 24.18 3.63 -1.39
CA TYR A 139 22.73 3.56 -1.57
C TYR A 139 22.01 4.78 -0.97
N VAL A 140 22.39 5.19 0.24
CA VAL A 140 21.83 6.38 0.90
C VAL A 140 22.16 7.66 0.12
N ALA A 141 23.40 7.80 -0.35
CA ALA A 141 23.81 8.92 -1.20
C ALA A 141 23.00 8.97 -2.51
N ASP A 142 22.81 7.82 -3.18
CA ASP A 142 21.99 7.72 -4.38
C ASP A 142 20.53 8.15 -4.10
N LEU A 143 19.95 7.75 -2.96
CA LEU A 143 18.59 8.15 -2.57
C LEU A 143 18.46 9.67 -2.36
N ILE A 144 19.42 10.28 -1.66
CA ILE A 144 19.45 11.73 -1.41
C ILE A 144 19.59 12.50 -2.72
N ALA A 145 20.49 12.05 -3.61
CA ALA A 145 20.68 12.65 -4.94
C ALA A 145 19.39 12.60 -5.79
N ASN A 146 18.54 11.60 -5.58
CA ASN A 146 17.25 11.45 -6.24
C ASN A 146 16.08 12.16 -5.53
N GLY A 147 16.36 12.95 -4.48
CA GLY A 147 15.38 13.81 -3.79
C GLY A 147 14.58 13.13 -2.67
N TYR A 148 15.04 11.98 -2.16
CA TYR A 148 14.39 11.32 -1.02
C TYR A 148 14.85 11.95 0.30
N LYS A 149 13.89 12.18 1.21
CA LYS A 149 14.17 12.69 2.57
C LYS A 149 14.56 11.53 3.49
N VAL A 150 15.85 11.23 3.56
CA VAL A 150 16.38 10.15 4.41
C VAL A 150 16.42 10.61 5.88
N PRO A 151 15.93 9.80 6.84
CA PRO A 151 16.05 10.10 8.27
C PRO A 151 17.50 10.23 8.74
N GLU A 152 17.77 11.16 9.67
CA GLU A 152 19.11 11.45 10.21
C GLU A 152 19.85 10.21 10.75
N LYS A 153 19.10 9.25 11.33
CA LYS A 153 19.65 7.98 11.83
C LYS A 153 20.41 7.15 10.78
N TYR A 154 20.26 7.43 9.49
CA TYR A 154 20.99 6.76 8.40
C TYR A 154 22.05 7.65 7.74
N LEU A 155 22.13 8.93 8.12
CA LEU A 155 23.13 9.88 7.61
C LEU A 155 24.47 9.74 8.34
N ASP A 156 24.42 9.44 9.65
CA ASP A 156 25.59 9.42 10.56
C ASP A 156 26.27 8.05 10.72
N ASN A 157 26.07 7.09 9.81
CA ASN A 157 26.83 5.82 9.80
C ASN A 157 28.33 6.00 9.45
N GLY A 158 28.91 7.15 9.77
CA GLY A 158 30.27 7.61 9.43
C GLY A 158 30.95 8.40 10.54
N GLY A 159 30.75 8.06 11.81
CA GLY A 159 31.44 8.76 12.91
C GLY A 159 31.59 7.96 14.20
N ASN A 160 32.34 6.85 14.19
CA ASN A 160 33.32 6.52 15.24
C ASN A 160 34.22 5.33 14.85
N ASP A 161 35.04 5.50 13.81
CA ASP A 161 36.25 4.70 13.63
C ASP A 161 37.45 5.68 13.73
N GLY A 162 37.90 5.90 14.97
CA GLY A 162 39.04 6.77 15.31
C GLY A 162 39.48 6.52 16.74
#